data_AF-A0A838YU85-F1
#
_entry.id   AF-A0A838YU85-F1
#
_cell.length_a   1.000
_cell.length_b   1.000
_cell.length_c   1.000
_cell.angle_alpha   90.00
_cell.angle_beta   90.00
_cell.angle_gamma   90.00
#
_symmetry.space_group_name_H-M   'P 1'
#
loop_
_entity.id
_entity.type
_entity.pdbx_description
1 polymer ?
#
loop_
_entity_poly.entity_id
_entity_poly.type
_entity_poly.pdbx_seq_one_letter_code
_entity_poly.pdbx_strand_id
1 'polypeptide(L)'
;MKKKLIEDEKALSFGDRMADKIADFGGSWTFILSFMGFLLVWISFNIYWLSNKGFDPYPFILLNLILSCVAALQAPLIMMSQNRQEEKDRERAKEDLRINQKAEEEIRSLHRKIDLLIKYHEELTKAK
;
A
#
# COMPACT_ATOMS: atom_id res chain seq x y z
N MET A 1 -18.45 17.64 20.73
CA MET A 1 -17.33 17.45 19.78
C MET A 1 -16.13 16.65 20.30
N LYS A 2 -16.14 16.10 21.54
CA LYS A 2 -15.06 15.21 22.06
C LYS A 2 -15.24 13.71 21.72
N LYS A 3 -16.06 13.37 20.73
CA LYS A 3 -16.40 11.99 20.36
C LYS A 3 -15.55 11.49 19.17
N LYS A 4 -14.26 11.83 19.12
CA LYS A 4 -13.39 11.54 17.96
C LYS A 4 -12.08 10.79 18.25
N LEU A 5 -11.86 10.18 19.42
CA LEU A 5 -10.56 9.54 19.69
C LEU A 5 -10.64 8.23 20.49
N ILE A 6 -11.79 7.55 20.56
CA ILE A 6 -11.92 6.26 21.23
C ILE A 6 -12.77 5.34 20.36
N GLU A 7 -12.15 4.73 19.35
CA GLU A 7 -12.59 3.65 18.45
C GLU A 7 -11.50 3.65 17.35
N ASP A 8 -10.51 2.75 17.23
CA ASP A 8 -10.37 1.37 17.67
C ASP A 8 -8.87 1.10 17.94
N GLU A 9 -8.44 1.09 19.20
CA GLU A 9 -7.37 0.16 19.62
C GLU A 9 -8.02 -1.22 19.74
N LYS A 10 -8.50 -1.79 18.62
CA LYS A 10 -8.65 -3.24 18.58
C LYS A 10 -7.23 -3.76 18.70
N ALA A 11 -6.89 -4.33 19.85
CA ALA A 11 -5.67 -5.11 20.00
C ALA A 11 -5.63 -6.06 18.80
N LEU A 12 -4.72 -5.80 17.86
CA LEU A 12 -4.61 -6.55 16.61
C LEU A 12 -4.74 -8.02 16.95
N SER A 13 -5.77 -8.66 16.37
CA SER A 13 -6.00 -10.09 16.59
C SER A 13 -4.72 -10.82 16.21
N PHE A 14 -4.46 -11.96 16.83
CA PHE A 14 -3.29 -12.78 16.47
C PHE A 14 -3.25 -13.04 14.96
N GLY A 15 -4.43 -13.21 14.33
CA GLY A 15 -4.57 -13.34 12.88
C GLY A 15 -4.10 -12.10 12.11
N ASP A 16 -4.48 -10.90 12.53
CA ASP A 16 -4.10 -9.65 11.85
C ASP A 16 -2.58 -9.44 11.90
N ARG A 17 -1.96 -9.70 13.06
CA ARG A 17 -0.48 -9.60 13.22
C ARG A 17 0.27 -10.60 12.35
N MET A 18 -0.30 -11.78 12.15
CA MET A 18 0.28 -12.79 11.26
C MET A 18 0.09 -12.39 9.80
N ALA A 19 -1.09 -11.88 9.44
CA ALA A 19 -1.39 -11.40 8.09
C ALA A 19 -0.45 -10.27 7.69
N ASP A 20 -0.22 -9.28 8.56
CA ASP A 20 0.72 -8.18 8.32
C ASP A 20 2.14 -8.69 8.05
N LYS A 21 2.61 -9.64 8.87
CA LYS A 21 3.94 -10.26 8.65
C LYS A 21 4.02 -11.02 7.33
N ILE A 22 2.96 -11.69 6.92
CA ILE A 22 2.90 -12.41 5.65
C ILE A 22 2.87 -11.42 4.48
N ALA A 23 2.14 -10.31 4.60
CA ALA A 23 2.07 -9.26 3.59
C ALA A 23 3.43 -8.56 3.41
N ASP A 24 4.09 -8.21 4.52
CA ASP A 24 5.43 -7.63 4.51
C ASP A 24 6.46 -8.58 3.88
N PHE A 25 6.38 -9.86 4.23
CA PHE A 25 7.29 -10.87 3.68
C PHE A 25 7.02 -11.14 2.20
N GLY A 26 5.75 -11.34 1.82
CA GLY A 26 5.35 -11.64 0.44
C GLY A 26 5.55 -10.47 -0.51
N GLY A 27 5.48 -9.23 -0.01
CA GLY A 27 5.77 -7.99 -0.75
C GLY A 27 7.26 -7.65 -0.83
N SER A 28 8.18 -8.51 -0.36
CA SER A 28 9.61 -8.23 -0.35
C SER A 28 10.37 -8.78 -1.55
N TRP A 29 11.34 -8.00 -2.05
CA TRP A 29 12.28 -8.44 -3.08
C TRP A 29 13.08 -9.69 -2.67
N THR A 30 13.39 -9.84 -1.39
CA THR A 30 14.12 -11.01 -0.88
C THR A 30 13.31 -12.29 -1.03
N PHE A 31 11.99 -12.22 -0.87
CA PHE A 31 11.10 -13.37 -1.03
C PHE A 31 11.05 -13.81 -2.50
N ILE A 32 10.86 -12.88 -3.45
CA ILE A 32 10.85 -13.21 -4.88
C ILE A 32 12.18 -13.85 -5.30
N LEU A 33 13.32 -13.28 -4.90
CA LEU A 33 14.63 -13.82 -5.26
C LEU A 33 14.86 -15.21 -4.66
N SER A 34 14.49 -15.42 -3.39
CA SER A 34 14.58 -16.73 -2.75
C SER A 34 13.67 -17.76 -3.43
N PHE A 35 12.44 -17.37 -3.79
CA PHE A 35 11.48 -18.23 -4.47
C PHE A 35 11.95 -18.60 -5.88
N MET A 36 12.48 -17.62 -6.63
CA MET A 36 13.12 -17.86 -7.93
C MET A 36 14.31 -18.80 -7.82
N GLY A 37 15.18 -18.63 -6.82
CA GLY A 37 16.29 -19.54 -6.56
C GLY A 37 15.83 -20.97 -6.27
N PHE A 38 14.82 -21.12 -5.42
CA PHE A 38 14.19 -22.42 -5.13
C PHE A 38 13.63 -23.07 -6.39
N LEU A 39 12.90 -22.31 -7.22
CA LEU A 39 12.35 -22.81 -8.48
C LEU A 39 13.44 -23.26 -9.45
N LEU A 40 14.53 -22.49 -9.60
CA LEU A 40 15.65 -22.88 -10.46
C LEU A 40 16.30 -24.17 -9.99
N VAL A 41 16.50 -24.35 -8.68
CA VAL A 41 17.01 -25.60 -8.09
C VAL A 41 16.06 -26.76 -8.38
N TRP A 42 14.76 -26.54 -8.22
CA TRP A 42 13.73 -27.56 -8.45
C TRP A 42 13.64 -27.98 -9.93
N ILE A 43 13.67 -27.02 -10.85
CA ILE A 43 13.73 -27.27 -12.29
C ILE A 43 14.99 -28.07 -12.63
N SER A 44 16.16 -27.65 -12.10
CA SER A 44 17.43 -28.35 -12.34
C SER A 44 17.39 -29.81 -11.87
N PHE A 45 16.81 -30.06 -10.69
CA PHE A 45 16.62 -31.41 -10.17
C PHE A 45 15.70 -32.25 -11.08
N ASN A 46 14.58 -31.68 -11.54
CA ASN A 46 13.67 -32.37 -12.45
C ASN A 46 14.32 -32.67 -13.80
N ILE A 47 15.10 -31.74 -14.35
CA ILE A 47 15.86 -31.95 -15.59
C ILE A 47 16.84 -33.12 -15.42
N TYR A 48 17.62 -33.15 -14.33
CA TYR A 48 18.57 -34.23 -14.07
C TYR A 48 17.88 -35.59 -13.96
N TRP A 49 16.75 -35.67 -13.25
CA TRP A 49 15.99 -36.91 -13.09
C TRP A 49 15.31 -37.37 -14.39
N LEU A 50 14.75 -36.44 -15.16
CA LEU A 50 13.95 -36.73 -16.35
C LEU A 50 14.80 -36.88 -17.62
N SER A 51 16.03 -36.36 -17.64
CA SER A 51 16.97 -36.50 -18.76
C SER A 51 17.20 -37.97 -19.15
N ASN A 52 17.04 -38.89 -18.20
CA ASN A 52 17.16 -40.33 -18.42
C ASN A 52 15.98 -40.98 -19.19
N LYS A 53 14.88 -40.25 -19.46
CA LYS A 53 13.66 -40.76 -20.13
C LYS A 53 13.27 -39.98 -21.40
N GLY A 54 14.12 -39.08 -21.89
CA GLY A 54 13.82 -38.18 -23.02
C GLY A 54 13.30 -36.80 -22.58
N PHE A 55 13.40 -35.81 -23.46
CA PHE A 55 12.99 -34.44 -23.18
C PHE A 55 11.45 -34.30 -23.22
N ASP A 56 10.85 -34.01 -22.07
CA ASP A 56 9.41 -33.75 -21.81
C ASP A 56 8.39 -34.71 -22.46
N PRO A 57 8.47 -36.04 -22.21
CA PRO A 57 7.44 -36.98 -22.64
C PRO A 57 6.10 -36.72 -21.94
N TYR A 58 5.00 -37.10 -22.60
CA TYR A 58 3.65 -37.02 -22.03
C TYR A 58 3.61 -37.69 -20.65
N PRO A 59 3.12 -37.02 -19.57
CA PRO A 59 2.29 -35.81 -19.53
C PRO A 59 3.04 -34.49 -19.18
N PHE A 60 3.94 -34.01 -20.04
CA PHE A 60 4.56 -32.66 -20.05
C PHE A 60 4.83 -32.04 -18.68
N ILE A 61 5.68 -32.68 -17.87
CA ILE A 61 5.95 -32.27 -16.50
C ILE A 61 6.65 -30.90 -16.43
N LEU A 62 7.52 -30.60 -17.40
CA LEU A 62 8.28 -29.35 -17.41
C LEU A 62 7.37 -28.17 -17.77
N LEU A 63 6.49 -28.35 -18.76
CA LEU A 63 5.51 -27.33 -19.14
C LEU A 63 4.55 -27.01 -17.98
N ASN A 64 4.01 -28.04 -17.33
CA ASN A 64 3.13 -27.86 -16.17
C ASN A 64 3.83 -27.15 -14.99
N LEU A 65 5.11 -27.45 -14.78
CA LEU A 65 5.92 -26.79 -13.77
C LEU A 65 6.06 -25.29 -14.08
N ILE A 66 6.44 -24.93 -15.30
CA ILE A 66 6.61 -23.53 -15.72
C ILE A 66 5.29 -22.76 -15.57
N LEU A 67 4.17 -23.32 -16.07
CA LEU A 67 2.87 -22.67 -15.98
C LEU A 67 2.44 -22.43 -14.53
N SER A 68 2.65 -23.41 -13.65
CA SER A 68 2.34 -23.28 -12.22
C SER A 68 3.22 -22.22 -11.54
N CYS A 69 4.50 -22.11 -11.94
CA CYS A 69 5.41 -21.09 -11.43
C CYS A 69 4.99 -19.68 -11.84
N VAL A 70 4.60 -19.49 -13.11
CA VAL A 70 4.12 -18.21 -13.62
C VAL A 70 2.88 -17.77 -12.83
N ALA A 71 1.93 -18.68 -12.59
CA ALA A 71 0.75 -18.39 -11.77
C ALA A 71 1.12 -18.03 -10.33
N ALA A 72 2.04 -18.78 -9.70
CA ALA A 72 2.45 -18.53 -8.32
C ALA A 72 3.15 -17.16 -8.12
N LEU A 73 3.90 -16.69 -9.12
CA LEU A 73 4.58 -15.39 -9.08
C LEU A 73 3.64 -14.19 -9.17
N GLN A 74 2.37 -14.38 -9.57
CA GLN A 74 1.42 -13.28 -9.74
C GLN A 74 1.08 -12.60 -8.40
N ALA A 75 0.78 -13.38 -7.35
CA ALA A 75 0.34 -12.82 -6.08
C ALA A 75 1.40 -11.91 -5.41
N PRO A 76 2.69 -12.28 -5.33
CA PRO A 76 3.74 -11.40 -4.83
C PRO A 76 3.94 -10.14 -5.68
N LEU A 77 3.88 -10.27 -7.01
CA LEU A 77 3.99 -9.14 -7.93
C LEU A 77 2.85 -8.12 -7.74
N ILE A 78 1.62 -8.63 -7.59
CA ILE A 78 0.45 -7.80 -7.30
C ILE A 78 0.64 -7.09 -5.96
N MET A 79 1.02 -7.83 -4.91
CA MET A 79 1.22 -7.29 -3.57
C MET A 79 2.33 -6.22 -3.52
N MET A 80 3.43 -6.40 -4.26
CA MET A 80 4.45 -5.35 -4.40
C MET A 80 3.91 -4.09 -5.09
N SER A 81 3.13 -4.27 -6.15
CA SER A 81 2.52 -3.14 -6.84
C SER A 81 1.55 -2.38 -5.94
N GLN A 82 0.82 -3.12 -5.07
CA GLN A 82 -0.09 -2.58 -4.06
C GLN A 82 0.67 -1.81 -2.98
N ASN A 83 1.71 -2.40 -2.36
CA ASN A 83 2.52 -1.72 -1.34
C ASN A 83 3.10 -0.39 -1.85
N ARG A 84 3.60 -0.37 -3.10
CA ARG A 84 4.11 0.86 -3.72
C ARG A 84 3.00 1.89 -3.99
N GLN A 85 1.79 1.44 -4.32
CA GLN A 85 0.65 2.32 -4.53
C GLN A 85 0.18 2.92 -3.19
N GLU A 86 0.10 2.10 -2.14
CA GLU A 86 -0.27 2.52 -0.79
C GLU A 86 0.71 3.57 -0.22
N GLU A 87 2.02 3.40 -0.47
CA GLU A 87 3.03 4.40 -0.07
C GLU A 87 2.76 5.76 -0.73
N LYS A 88 2.49 5.77 -2.04
CA LYS A 88 2.15 7.00 -2.78
C LYS A 88 0.84 7.61 -2.30
N ASP A 89 -0.17 6.79 -2.04
CA ASP A 89 -1.45 7.25 -1.54
C ASP A 89 -1.31 7.84 -0.13
N ARG A 90 -0.43 7.28 0.70
CA ARG A 90 -0.08 7.83 2.01
C ARG A 90 0.62 9.18 1.93
N GLU A 91 1.52 9.37 0.96
CA GLU A 91 2.15 10.66 0.72
C GLU A 91 1.13 11.72 0.25
N ARG A 92 0.27 11.37 -0.71
CA ARG A 92 -0.82 12.24 -1.18
C ARG A 92 -1.73 12.65 -0.03
N ALA A 93 -2.14 11.71 0.82
CA ALA A 93 -2.99 12.01 1.97
C ALA A 93 -2.33 12.98 2.97
N LYS A 94 -1.00 12.91 3.16
CA LYS A 94 -0.26 13.87 3.99
C LYS A 94 -0.23 15.26 3.36
N GLU A 95 -0.07 15.34 2.04
CA GLU A 95 -0.07 16.61 1.32
C GLU A 95 -1.45 17.26 1.35
N ASP A 96 -2.51 16.49 1.11
CA ASP A 96 -3.90 16.94 1.22
C ASP A 96 -4.22 17.48 2.61
N LEU A 97 -3.74 16.80 3.66
CA LEU A 97 -3.88 17.28 5.05
C LEU A 97 -3.18 18.64 5.24
N ARG A 98 -1.97 18.81 4.70
CA ARG A 98 -1.22 20.07 4.79
C ARG A 98 -1.93 21.21 4.05
N ILE A 99 -2.46 20.94 2.86
CA ILE A 99 -3.24 21.90 2.08
C ILE A 99 -4.47 22.34 2.86
N ASN A 100 -5.21 21.39 3.44
CA ASN A 100 -6.40 21.69 4.24
C ASN A 100 -6.09 22.55 5.47
N GLN A 101 -4.99 22.27 6.18
CA GLN A 101 -4.55 23.09 7.31
C GLN A 101 -4.23 24.53 6.88
N LYS A 102 -3.51 24.69 5.77
CA LYS A 102 -3.19 26.00 5.22
C LYS A 102 -4.45 26.76 4.77
N ALA A 103 -5.40 26.07 4.13
CA ALA A 103 -6.67 26.64 3.75
C ALA A 103 -7.47 27.10 4.98
N GLU A 104 -7.47 26.33 6.07
CA GLU A 104 -8.10 26.72 7.34
C GLU A 104 -7.48 28.02 7.90
N GLU A 105 -6.15 28.14 7.88
CA GLU A 105 -5.45 29.36 8.33
C GLU A 105 -5.79 30.58 7.46
N GLU A 106 -5.84 30.40 6.14
CA GLU A 106 -6.21 31.45 5.19
C GLU A 106 -7.66 31.91 5.39
N ILE A 107 -8.60 30.97 5.57
CA ILE A 107 -10.00 31.27 5.90
C ILE A 107 -10.09 32.04 7.21
N ARG A 108 -9.36 31.62 8.25
CA ARG A 108 -9.34 32.32 9.54
C ARG A 108 -8.77 33.73 9.40
N SER A 109 -7.79 33.92 8.52
CA SER A 109 -7.23 35.24 8.21
C SER A 109 -8.22 36.14 7.48
N LEU A 110 -8.96 35.61 6.50
CA LEU A 110 -10.04 36.32 5.81
C LEU A 110 -11.16 36.70 6.78
N HIS A 111 -11.57 35.78 7.67
CA HIS A 111 -12.61 36.03 8.67
C HIS A 111 -12.23 37.22 9.57
N ARG A 112 -10.99 37.25 10.08
CA ARG A 112 -10.48 38.40 10.86
C ARG A 112 -10.53 39.72 10.08
N LYS A 113 -10.20 39.71 8.78
CA LYS A 113 -10.28 40.92 7.95
C LYS A 113 -11.72 41.38 7.75
N ILE A 114 -12.66 40.46 7.59
CA ILE A 114 -14.10 40.76 7.49
C ILE A 114 -14.60 41.36 8.81
N ASP A 115 -14.26 40.77 9.95
CA ASP A 115 -14.65 41.29 11.27
C ASP A 115 -14.17 42.73 11.49
N LEU A 116 -12.94 43.04 11.05
CA LEU A 116 -12.39 44.40 11.10
C LEU A 116 -13.18 45.36 10.20
N LEU A 117 -13.52 44.96 8.98
CA LEU A 117 -14.32 45.79 8.07
C LEU A 117 -15.72 46.07 8.61
N ILE A 118 -16.36 45.08 9.23
CA ILE A 118 -17.67 45.24 9.88
C ILE A 118 -17.57 46.28 11.00
N LYS A 119 -16.55 46.18 11.87
CA LYS A 119 -16.34 47.16 12.95
C LYS A 119 -16.16 48.59 12.42
N TYR A 120 -15.34 48.78 11.39
CA TYR A 120 -15.18 50.10 10.77
C TYR A 120 -16.49 50.64 10.19
N HIS A 121 -17.31 49.77 9.59
CA HIS A 121 -18.61 50.19 9.06
C HIS A 121 -19.56 50.65 10.17
N GLU A 122 -19.64 49.91 11.28
CA GLU A 122 -20.46 50.28 12.44
C GLU A 122 -20.03 51.62 13.06
N GLU A 123 -18.72 51.88 13.17
CA GLU A 123 -18.20 53.16 13.66
C GLU A 123 -18.61 54.33 12.75
N LEU A 124 -18.51 54.15 11.43
CA LEU A 124 -18.94 55.16 10.45
C LEU A 124 -20.46 55.41 10.47
N THR A 125 -21.26 54.39 10.78
CA THR A 125 -22.72 54.56 10.87
C THR A 125 -23.14 55.28 12.15
N LYS A 126 -22.43 55.06 13.26
CA LYS A 126 -22.69 55.73 14.56
C LYS A 126 -22.24 57.20 14.60
N ALA A 127 -21.27 57.57 13.75
CA ALA A 127 -20.75 58.94 13.69
C ALA A 127 -21.59 59.90 12.83
N LYS A 128 -22.68 59.40 12.22
CA LYS A 128 -23.62 60.15 11.39
C LYS A 128 -24.93 60.39 12.14
#